data_AF-A0A6G3Z8A7-F1
#
_entry.id   AF-A0A6G3Z8A7-F1
#
_cell.length_a   1.000
_cell.length_b   1.000
_cell.length_c   1.000
_cell.angle_alpha   90.00
_cell.angle_beta   90.00
_cell.angle_gamma   90.00
#
_symmetry.space_group_name_H-M   'P 1'
#
loop_
_entity.id
_entity.type
_entity.pdbx_description
1 polymer ?
#
loop_
_entity_poly.entity_id
_entity_poly.type
_entity_poly.pdbx_seq_one_letter_code
_entity_poly.pdbx_strand_id
1 'polypeptide(L)'
;IDGRLQWIMDAYTASDRYPYSQPLNRSSGIDSLLNTAALRNLTRQGNNYLRDAAKVTIDAYDGTLNFYVLDETDPILSTYRKIFPDLFQTASEVPEPVRAHFRYPHDLFTLQAQIYRTYHMGNAEVFYNREDLWQFPTQKYEQDEVRMDPYYTIMRLPEATSEEFIKILPFTPNNRDNMVSWMAGRSDADNYGKLLLYEFPKQQLVYGPSQIEARIDQTPEISELITLLGQRGSRVIRGDLLVLPIEESLLYVEPVYLQAEQGELPELKRVIVAYGNEVVMGETLEESLTAIFGDRTTPAAAPAMPSSEVDVSEPVALPGDLASQVQAALDAYEAGRQALQQGDWEAYGQAQKTLEEILNQLNQDL
;
A
#
# COMPACT_ATOMS: atom_id res chain seq x y z
N ILE A 1 -20.12 -1.60 -21.15
CA ILE A 1 -19.80 -2.80 -21.96
C ILE A 1 -20.68 -2.74 -23.20
N ASP A 2 -20.10 -2.69 -24.41
CA ASP A 2 -20.82 -2.57 -25.70
C ASP A 2 -21.82 -1.41 -25.77
N GLY A 3 -21.43 -0.24 -25.25
CA GLY A 3 -22.28 0.96 -25.20
C GLY A 3 -23.40 0.91 -24.16
N ARG A 4 -23.52 -0.16 -23.37
CA ARG A 4 -24.50 -0.31 -22.28
C ARG A 4 -23.85 -0.21 -20.91
N LEU A 5 -24.58 0.40 -19.97
CA LEU A 5 -24.23 0.43 -18.56
C LEU A 5 -24.67 -0.88 -17.90
N GLN A 6 -23.75 -1.52 -17.19
CA GLN A 6 -24.02 -2.72 -16.42
C GLN A 6 -23.47 -2.56 -15.01
N TRP A 7 -24.24 -3.01 -14.02
CA TRP A 7 -23.77 -3.14 -12.65
C TRP A 7 -23.14 -4.51 -12.45
N ILE A 8 -22.05 -4.57 -11.67
CA ILE A 8 -21.44 -5.83 -11.25
C ILE A 8 -21.63 -5.96 -9.74
N MET A 9 -22.20 -7.08 -9.32
CA MET A 9 -22.43 -7.42 -7.92
C MET A 9 -21.64 -8.67 -7.54
N ASP A 10 -21.02 -8.61 -6.37
CA ASP A 10 -20.34 -9.76 -5.76
C ASP A 10 -21.38 -10.70 -5.15
N ALA A 11 -21.40 -11.97 -5.58
CA ALA A 11 -22.29 -12.99 -5.05
C ALA A 11 -21.50 -13.96 -4.18
N TYR A 12 -21.62 -13.77 -2.87
CA TYR A 12 -20.97 -14.63 -1.89
C TYR A 12 -21.80 -15.85 -1.55
N THR A 13 -21.13 -16.98 -1.31
CA THR A 13 -21.71 -18.06 -0.51
C THR A 13 -21.20 -17.94 0.93
N ALA A 14 -22.11 -18.14 1.89
CA ALA A 14 -21.82 -17.99 3.30
C ALA A 14 -22.51 -19.09 4.13
N SER A 15 -21.92 -19.42 5.28
CA SER A 15 -22.49 -20.37 6.24
C SER A 15 -21.95 -20.08 7.65
N ASP A 16 -22.77 -20.34 8.67
CA ASP A 16 -22.43 -20.32 10.10
C ASP A 16 -22.06 -21.72 10.64
N ARG A 17 -22.04 -22.73 9.76
CA ARG A 17 -21.91 -24.15 10.15
C ARG A 17 -20.57 -24.77 9.79
N TYR A 18 -19.57 -23.98 9.40
CA TYR A 18 -18.28 -24.53 9.04
C TYR A 18 -17.51 -24.97 10.29
N PRO A 19 -17.12 -26.25 10.40
CA PRO A 19 -16.53 -26.76 11.63
C PRO A 19 -15.13 -26.16 11.87
N TYR A 20 -14.77 -26.03 13.14
CA TYR A 20 -13.45 -25.53 13.57
C TYR A 20 -13.08 -24.13 13.04
N SER A 21 -14.07 -23.33 12.62
CA SER A 21 -13.88 -21.94 12.20
C SER A 21 -14.53 -20.97 13.20
N GLN A 22 -13.86 -19.85 13.48
CA GLN A 22 -14.36 -18.83 14.39
C GLN A 22 -15.56 -18.09 13.77
N PRO A 23 -16.71 -18.04 14.47
CA PRO A 23 -17.83 -17.19 14.08
C PRO A 23 -17.46 -15.70 14.05
N LEU A 24 -17.87 -14.98 13.00
CA LEU A 24 -17.55 -13.55 12.83
C LEU A 24 -18.01 -12.69 14.02
N ASN A 25 -19.19 -12.96 14.59
CA ASN A 25 -19.69 -12.26 15.79
C ASN A 25 -18.87 -12.51 17.07
N ARG A 26 -17.89 -13.41 17.03
CA ARG A 26 -16.94 -13.66 18.12
C ARG A 26 -15.54 -13.16 17.81
N SER A 27 -15.33 -12.56 16.63
CA SER A 27 -14.04 -11.97 16.26
C SER A 27 -13.81 -10.66 17.03
N SER A 28 -12.61 -10.49 17.56
CA SER A 28 -12.26 -9.34 18.41
C SER A 28 -12.19 -8.05 17.59
N GLY A 29 -12.97 -7.04 17.96
CA GLY A 29 -12.98 -5.75 17.27
C GLY A 29 -13.72 -5.76 15.92
N ILE A 30 -14.59 -6.75 15.68
CA ILE A 30 -15.40 -6.82 14.45
C ILE A 30 -16.37 -5.63 14.31
N ASP A 31 -16.81 -5.05 15.44
CA ASP A 31 -17.78 -3.95 15.45
C ASP A 31 -17.29 -2.71 14.71
N SER A 32 -15.98 -2.46 14.69
CA SER A 32 -15.37 -1.31 13.99
C SER A 32 -15.36 -1.46 12.46
N LEU A 33 -15.77 -2.63 11.93
CA LEU A 33 -15.81 -2.94 10.51
C LEU A 33 -17.23 -2.96 9.95
N LEU A 34 -18.24 -2.64 10.75
CA LEU A 34 -19.65 -2.78 10.38
C LEU A 34 -20.19 -1.58 9.57
N ASN A 35 -19.36 -1.03 8.68
CA ASN A 35 -19.67 0.13 7.84
C ASN A 35 -20.67 -0.23 6.72
N THR A 36 -20.63 -1.45 6.15
CA THR A 36 -21.57 -1.91 5.11
C THR A 36 -22.73 -2.75 5.67
N ALA A 37 -23.87 -2.74 4.96
CA ALA A 37 -25.00 -3.59 5.31
C ALA A 37 -24.67 -5.09 5.17
N ALA A 38 -23.84 -5.45 4.19
CA ALA A 38 -23.38 -6.82 3.97
C ALA A 38 -22.56 -7.31 5.18
N LEU A 39 -21.58 -6.54 5.64
CA LEU A 39 -20.75 -6.89 6.81
C LEU A 39 -21.57 -7.01 8.09
N ARG A 40 -22.55 -6.12 8.30
CA ARG A 40 -23.50 -6.20 9.43
C ARG A 40 -24.29 -7.50 9.41
N ASN A 41 -24.83 -7.88 8.26
CA ASN A 41 -25.64 -9.09 8.13
C ASN A 41 -24.78 -10.35 8.31
N LEU A 42 -23.62 -10.41 7.64
CA LEU A 42 -22.69 -11.54 7.73
C LEU A 42 -22.24 -11.78 9.18
N THR A 43 -21.89 -10.69 9.88
CA THR A 43 -21.45 -10.73 11.28
C THR A 43 -22.59 -11.14 12.21
N ARG A 44 -23.76 -10.51 12.12
CA ARG A 44 -24.91 -10.82 13.00
C ARG A 44 -25.35 -12.28 12.92
N GLN A 45 -25.29 -12.86 11.72
CA GLN A 45 -25.60 -14.28 11.50
C GLN A 45 -24.54 -15.23 12.04
N GLY A 46 -23.37 -14.72 12.47
CA GLY A 46 -22.28 -15.56 12.97
C GLY A 46 -21.66 -16.43 11.88
N ASN A 47 -21.72 -15.98 10.61
CA ASN A 47 -21.09 -16.70 9.51
C ASN A 47 -19.62 -16.96 9.84
N ASN A 48 -19.13 -18.14 9.51
CA ASN A 48 -17.75 -18.56 9.71
C ASN A 48 -17.16 -19.24 8.46
N TYR A 49 -17.88 -19.12 7.36
CA TYR A 49 -17.49 -19.49 6.00
C TYR A 49 -17.99 -18.41 5.06
N LEU A 50 -17.13 -17.98 4.14
CA LEU A 50 -17.44 -17.00 3.11
C LEU A 50 -16.55 -17.27 1.88
N ARG A 51 -17.15 -17.30 0.68
CA ARG A 51 -16.43 -17.39 -0.59
C ARG A 51 -16.97 -16.38 -1.60
N ASP A 52 -16.08 -15.82 -2.41
CA ASP A 52 -16.43 -15.07 -3.62
C ASP A 52 -16.80 -16.05 -4.74
N ALA A 53 -18.04 -16.54 -4.67
CA ALA A 53 -18.47 -17.69 -5.44
C ALA A 53 -18.79 -17.32 -6.89
N ALA A 54 -19.43 -16.18 -7.12
CA ALA A 54 -19.84 -15.74 -8.44
C ALA A 54 -19.86 -14.21 -8.57
N LYS A 55 -19.90 -13.72 -9.81
CA LYS A 55 -20.24 -12.33 -10.15
C LYS A 55 -21.58 -12.29 -10.84
N VAL A 56 -22.38 -11.27 -10.54
CA VAL A 56 -23.65 -11.02 -11.21
C VAL A 56 -23.55 -9.72 -11.97
N THR A 57 -23.80 -9.77 -13.28
CA THR A 57 -23.99 -8.56 -14.07
C THR A 57 -25.47 -8.25 -14.17
N ILE A 58 -25.81 -6.97 -14.07
CA ILE A 58 -27.18 -6.46 -14.16
C ILE A 58 -27.18 -5.37 -15.23
N ASP A 59 -27.89 -5.60 -16.33
CA ASP A 59 -28.06 -4.57 -17.34
C ASP A 59 -28.93 -3.43 -16.79
N ALA A 60 -28.44 -2.19 -16.85
CA ALA A 60 -29.12 -1.06 -16.23
C ALA A 60 -30.41 -0.64 -16.96
N TYR A 61 -30.64 -1.11 -18.19
CA TYR A 61 -31.78 -0.69 -19.01
C TYR A 61 -32.95 -1.68 -18.94
N ASP A 62 -32.66 -2.98 -18.94
CA ASP A 62 -33.70 -4.03 -18.97
C ASP A 62 -33.65 -4.98 -17.77
N GLY A 63 -32.66 -4.85 -16.89
CA GLY A 63 -32.53 -5.67 -15.68
C GLY A 63 -32.09 -7.11 -15.95
N THR A 64 -31.61 -7.43 -17.16
CA THR A 64 -31.09 -8.76 -17.49
C THR A 64 -29.96 -9.12 -16.54
N LEU A 65 -30.03 -10.33 -15.97
CA LEU A 65 -29.06 -10.86 -15.03
C LEU A 65 -28.20 -11.95 -15.70
N ASN A 66 -26.88 -11.85 -15.58
CA ASN A 66 -25.99 -12.98 -15.88
C ASN A 66 -25.16 -13.32 -14.65
N PHE A 67 -25.14 -14.59 -14.27
CA PHE A 67 -24.37 -15.11 -13.14
C PHE A 67 -23.15 -15.86 -13.66
N TYR A 68 -21.97 -15.40 -13.30
CA TYR A 68 -20.69 -15.98 -13.71
C TYR A 68 -20.01 -16.64 -12.52
N VAL A 69 -19.74 -17.94 -12.62
CA VAL A 69 -19.03 -18.70 -11.59
C VAL A 69 -17.57 -18.26 -11.53
N LEU A 70 -17.09 -17.97 -10.31
CA LEU A 70 -15.69 -17.68 -10.03
C LEU A 70 -15.00 -18.84 -9.31
N ASP A 71 -15.60 -19.34 -8.21
CA ASP A 71 -15.06 -20.45 -7.44
C ASP A 71 -15.78 -21.76 -7.83
N GLU A 72 -15.23 -22.47 -8.82
CA GLU A 72 -15.77 -23.78 -9.23
C GLU A 72 -15.65 -24.86 -8.14
N THR A 73 -14.84 -24.61 -7.11
CA THR A 73 -14.62 -25.56 -6.00
C THR A 73 -15.53 -25.33 -4.82
N ASP A 74 -16.33 -24.26 -4.81
CA ASP A 74 -17.25 -23.98 -3.72
C ASP A 74 -18.39 -25.02 -3.65
N PRO A 75 -18.50 -25.78 -2.53
CA PRO A 75 -19.56 -26.78 -2.36
C PRO A 75 -20.97 -26.19 -2.28
N ILE A 76 -21.11 -24.95 -1.76
CA ILE A 76 -22.42 -24.30 -1.65
C ILE A 76 -22.90 -23.89 -3.04
N LEU A 77 -22.05 -23.19 -3.81
CA LEU A 77 -22.35 -22.86 -5.21
C LEU A 77 -22.62 -24.10 -6.06
N SER A 78 -21.81 -25.15 -5.89
CA SER A 78 -22.02 -26.43 -6.58
C SER A 78 -23.41 -27.02 -6.34
N THR A 79 -23.99 -26.81 -5.15
CA THR A 79 -25.35 -27.23 -4.84
C THR A 79 -26.38 -26.35 -5.56
N TYR A 80 -26.21 -25.03 -5.54
CA TYR A 80 -27.08 -24.10 -6.28
C TYR A 80 -27.08 -24.38 -7.78
N ARG A 81 -25.92 -24.68 -8.38
CA ARG A 81 -25.82 -25.05 -9.80
C ARG A 81 -26.56 -26.34 -10.15
N LYS A 82 -26.66 -27.29 -9.22
CA LYS A 82 -27.47 -28.51 -9.41
C LYS A 82 -28.97 -28.23 -9.34
N ILE A 83 -29.39 -27.28 -8.52
CA ILE A 83 -30.80 -26.89 -8.36
C ILE A 83 -31.25 -26.03 -9.55
N PHE A 84 -30.37 -25.13 -10.04
CA PHE A 84 -30.62 -24.18 -11.11
C PHE A 84 -29.58 -24.32 -12.23
N PRO A 85 -29.68 -25.36 -13.08
CA PRO A 85 -28.65 -25.69 -14.06
C PRO A 85 -28.43 -24.59 -15.11
N ASP A 86 -29.47 -23.86 -15.48
CA ASP A 86 -29.42 -22.84 -16.55
C ASP A 86 -29.09 -21.43 -16.02
N LEU A 87 -28.99 -21.25 -14.70
CA LEU A 87 -28.81 -19.93 -14.09
C LEU A 87 -27.35 -19.44 -14.15
N PHE A 88 -26.40 -20.37 -14.03
CA PHE A 88 -24.98 -20.06 -13.83
C PHE A 88 -24.15 -20.39 -15.08
N GLN A 89 -23.43 -19.39 -15.56
CA GLN A 89 -22.46 -19.47 -16.64
C GLN A 89 -21.06 -19.73 -16.06
N THR A 90 -20.21 -20.44 -16.80
CA THR A 90 -18.84 -20.73 -16.35
C THR A 90 -17.94 -19.49 -16.48
N ALA A 91 -16.79 -19.51 -15.79
CA ALA A 91 -15.82 -18.41 -15.86
C ALA A 91 -15.34 -18.13 -17.30
N SER A 92 -15.26 -19.18 -18.14
CA SER A 92 -14.86 -19.08 -19.55
C SER A 92 -15.87 -18.32 -20.42
N GLU A 93 -17.13 -18.23 -20.00
CA GLU A 93 -18.20 -17.56 -20.73
C GLU A 93 -18.28 -16.06 -20.41
N VAL A 94 -17.51 -15.58 -19.42
CA VAL A 94 -17.44 -14.15 -19.09
C VAL A 94 -16.83 -13.38 -20.27
N PRO A 95 -17.56 -12.40 -20.84
CA PRO A 95 -17.00 -11.54 -21.88
C PRO A 95 -15.76 -10.79 -21.36
N GLU A 96 -14.72 -10.67 -22.18
CA GLU A 96 -13.47 -10.00 -21.80
C GLU A 96 -13.69 -8.57 -21.25
N PRO A 97 -14.55 -7.71 -21.85
CA PRO A 97 -14.82 -6.39 -21.28
C PRO A 97 -15.49 -6.44 -19.90
N VAL A 98 -16.26 -7.48 -19.59
CA VAL A 98 -16.86 -7.68 -18.26
C VAL A 98 -15.79 -8.11 -17.27
N ARG A 99 -14.96 -9.10 -17.66
CA ARG A 99 -13.88 -9.63 -16.83
C ARG A 99 -12.88 -8.55 -16.43
N ALA A 100 -12.56 -7.63 -17.34
CA ALA A 100 -11.66 -6.51 -17.07
C ALA A 100 -12.15 -5.53 -15.99
N HIS A 101 -13.44 -5.58 -15.63
CA HIS A 101 -14.02 -4.75 -14.57
C HIS A 101 -14.24 -5.53 -13.27
N PHE A 102 -13.80 -6.79 -13.19
CA PHE A 102 -13.85 -7.54 -11.94
C PHE A 102 -12.87 -6.93 -10.94
N ARG A 103 -13.32 -6.82 -9.70
CA ARG A 103 -12.53 -6.30 -8.58
C ARG A 103 -12.56 -7.30 -7.46
N TYR A 104 -11.44 -7.47 -6.76
CA TYR A 104 -11.44 -8.30 -5.58
C TYR A 104 -12.40 -7.71 -4.53
N PRO A 105 -13.35 -8.47 -3.95
CA PRO A 105 -14.48 -7.87 -3.26
C PRO A 105 -14.08 -7.16 -1.96
N HIS A 106 -14.66 -5.96 -1.73
CA HIS A 106 -14.34 -5.16 -0.54
C HIS A 106 -14.67 -5.90 0.76
N ASP A 107 -15.91 -6.39 0.90
CA ASP A 107 -16.35 -7.01 2.16
C ASP A 107 -15.56 -8.28 2.47
N LEU A 108 -15.29 -9.13 1.46
CA LEU A 108 -14.50 -10.35 1.64
C LEU A 108 -13.06 -10.02 2.09
N PHE A 109 -12.40 -9.09 1.40
CA PHE A 109 -11.04 -8.68 1.76
C PHE A 109 -10.98 -8.10 3.19
N THR A 110 -11.91 -7.22 3.54
CA THR A 110 -11.99 -6.62 4.88
C THR A 110 -12.16 -7.69 5.97
N LEU A 111 -13.00 -8.70 5.74
CA LEU A 111 -13.17 -9.81 6.69
C LEU A 111 -11.94 -10.71 6.78
N GLN A 112 -11.30 -11.03 5.65
CA GLN A 112 -10.07 -11.81 5.64
C GLN A 112 -8.95 -11.09 6.40
N ALA A 113 -8.75 -9.80 6.13
CA ALA A 113 -7.79 -8.97 6.85
C ALA A 113 -8.10 -8.94 8.36
N GLN A 114 -9.37 -8.80 8.74
CA GLN A 114 -9.80 -8.79 10.15
C GLN A 114 -9.48 -10.07 10.90
N ILE A 115 -9.75 -11.23 10.29
CA ILE A 115 -9.40 -12.52 10.89
C ILE A 115 -7.88 -12.69 10.95
N TYR A 116 -7.19 -12.28 9.89
CA TYR A 116 -5.74 -12.43 9.78
C TYR A 116 -4.95 -11.65 10.84
N ARG A 117 -5.50 -10.54 11.36
CA ARG A 117 -4.93 -9.79 12.50
C ARG A 117 -4.56 -10.66 13.70
N THR A 118 -5.29 -11.76 13.92
CA THR A 118 -5.01 -12.71 15.01
C THR A 118 -4.42 -14.02 14.48
N TYR A 119 -4.91 -14.54 13.35
CA TYR A 119 -4.57 -15.89 12.90
C TYR A 119 -3.26 -16.00 12.09
N HIS A 120 -2.55 -14.90 11.85
CA HIS A 120 -1.17 -14.98 11.35
C HIS A 120 -0.21 -15.59 12.39
N MET A 121 -0.55 -15.52 13.69
CA MET A 121 0.22 -16.11 14.78
C MET A 121 0.12 -17.65 14.75
N GLY A 122 1.14 -18.31 14.20
CA GLY A 122 1.21 -19.78 14.16
C GLY A 122 1.67 -20.45 15.46
N ASN A 123 2.36 -19.73 16.35
CA ASN A 123 2.82 -20.26 17.64
C ASN A 123 1.69 -20.21 18.68
N ALA A 124 1.40 -21.35 19.33
CA ALA A 124 0.28 -21.48 20.25
C ALA A 124 0.39 -20.61 21.52
N GLU A 125 1.60 -20.43 22.06
CA GLU A 125 1.83 -19.60 23.25
C GLU A 125 1.65 -18.11 22.92
N VAL A 126 2.25 -17.66 21.81
CA VAL A 126 2.08 -16.31 21.26
C VAL A 126 0.60 -16.02 20.96
N PHE A 127 -0.10 -16.97 20.35
CA PHE A 127 -1.53 -16.86 20.04
C PHE A 127 -2.38 -16.79 21.31
N TYR A 128 -2.11 -17.63 22.32
CA TYR A 128 -2.84 -17.66 23.58
C TYR A 128 -2.69 -16.34 24.35
N ASN A 129 -1.48 -15.78 24.38
CA ASN A 129 -1.17 -14.51 25.03
C ASN A 129 -1.51 -13.28 24.18
N ARG A 130 -1.81 -13.46 22.88
CA ARG A 130 -2.04 -12.40 21.88
C ARG A 130 -0.89 -11.39 21.80
N GLU A 131 0.34 -11.88 21.88
CA GLU A 131 1.54 -11.04 21.96
C GLU A 131 1.84 -10.27 20.67
N ASP A 132 1.46 -10.81 19.51
CA ASP A 132 1.65 -10.19 18.19
C ASP A 132 0.30 -9.85 17.54
N LEU A 133 -0.66 -9.33 18.32
CA LEU A 133 -1.94 -8.90 17.76
C LEU A 133 -1.73 -7.67 16.86
N TRP A 134 -2.24 -7.73 15.62
CA TRP A 134 -2.22 -6.58 14.72
C TRP A 134 -3.51 -5.76 14.80
N GLN A 135 -3.43 -4.51 14.35
CA GLN A 135 -4.54 -3.59 14.19
C GLN A 135 -4.47 -2.92 12.82
N PHE A 136 -5.61 -2.36 12.41
CA PHE A 136 -5.66 -1.48 11.26
C PHE A 136 -5.18 -0.10 11.70
N PRO A 137 -4.33 0.58 10.91
CA PRO A 137 -3.89 1.92 11.26
C PRO A 137 -5.05 2.92 11.22
N THR A 138 -4.84 4.05 11.88
CA THR A 138 -5.69 5.23 11.77
C THR A 138 -5.10 6.24 10.80
N GLN A 139 -5.96 7.03 10.18
CA GLN A 139 -5.63 8.14 9.29
C GLN A 139 -6.52 9.34 9.64
N LYS A 140 -6.19 10.52 9.11
CA LYS A 140 -7.02 11.71 9.29
C LYS A 140 -7.89 11.88 8.05
N TYR A 141 -9.19 11.71 8.23
CA TYR A 141 -10.16 11.98 7.18
C TYR A 141 -10.93 13.24 7.56
N GLU A 142 -10.86 14.26 6.71
CA GLU A 142 -11.32 15.61 7.05
C GLU A 142 -10.67 16.16 8.35
N GLN A 143 -11.41 16.13 9.47
CA GLN A 143 -10.93 16.56 10.78
C GLN A 143 -10.93 15.42 11.82
N ASP A 144 -11.44 14.25 11.45
CA ASP A 144 -11.61 13.12 12.34
C ASP A 144 -10.49 12.11 12.15
N GLU A 145 -10.04 11.53 13.25
CA GLU A 145 -9.18 10.35 13.21
C GLU A 145 -10.07 9.12 12.98
N VAL A 146 -9.87 8.47 11.84
CA VAL A 146 -10.66 7.31 11.42
C VAL A 146 -9.76 6.12 11.18
N ARG A 147 -10.29 4.92 11.35
CA ARG A 147 -9.61 3.70 10.92
C ARG A 147 -9.47 3.73 9.39
N MET A 148 -8.30 3.34 8.91
CA MET A 148 -8.07 3.17 7.48
C MET A 148 -8.92 2.02 6.91
N ASP A 149 -9.57 2.29 5.79
CA ASP A 149 -10.30 1.28 5.02
C ASP A 149 -9.49 0.77 3.83
N PRO A 150 -9.71 -0.48 3.38
CA PRO A 150 -9.05 -1.01 2.19
C PRO A 150 -9.38 -0.25 0.91
N TYR A 151 -8.35 0.25 0.22
CA TYR A 151 -8.48 1.03 -1.00
C TYR A 151 -7.96 0.27 -2.22
N TYR A 152 -8.46 0.63 -3.39
CA TYR A 152 -7.99 0.09 -4.67
C TYR A 152 -6.94 1.00 -5.28
N THR A 153 -5.93 0.41 -5.90
CA THR A 153 -4.90 1.12 -6.66
C THR A 153 -4.44 0.28 -7.85
N ILE A 154 -3.80 0.93 -8.81
CA ILE A 154 -3.11 0.28 -9.92
C ILE A 154 -1.63 0.47 -9.69
N MET A 155 -0.89 -0.63 -9.57
CA MET A 155 0.56 -0.57 -9.42
C MET A 155 1.22 -1.89 -9.80
N ARG A 156 2.53 -1.83 -10.06
CA ARG A 156 3.36 -3.03 -10.24
C ARG A 156 3.85 -3.50 -8.87
N LEU A 157 3.46 -4.70 -8.47
CA LEU A 157 3.98 -5.36 -7.27
C LEU A 157 5.49 -5.68 -7.45
N PRO A 158 6.30 -5.77 -6.37
CA PRO A 158 7.74 -5.98 -6.48
C PRO A 158 8.16 -7.18 -7.35
N GLU A 159 7.40 -8.28 -7.32
CA GLU A 159 7.68 -9.50 -8.09
C GLU A 159 6.90 -9.58 -9.41
N ALA A 160 6.03 -8.61 -9.70
CA ALA A 160 5.19 -8.62 -10.89
C ALA A 160 5.90 -7.95 -12.08
N THR A 161 5.63 -8.46 -13.28
CA THR A 161 6.20 -7.93 -14.53
C THR A 161 5.35 -6.83 -15.17
N SER A 162 4.09 -6.66 -14.73
CA SER A 162 3.15 -5.65 -15.21
C SER A 162 2.38 -5.02 -14.05
N GLU A 163 1.76 -3.87 -14.32
CA GLU A 163 0.81 -3.25 -13.40
C GLU A 163 -0.41 -4.14 -13.19
N GLU A 164 -0.96 -4.10 -11.98
CA GLU A 164 -2.18 -4.82 -11.62
C GLU A 164 -3.13 -3.92 -10.81
N PHE A 165 -4.43 -4.12 -11.02
CA PHE A 165 -5.48 -3.57 -10.18
C PHE A 165 -5.60 -4.38 -8.88
N ILE A 166 -5.18 -3.77 -7.77
CA ILE A 166 -5.08 -4.43 -6.49
C ILE A 166 -5.79 -3.64 -5.40
N LYS A 167 -6.20 -4.35 -4.36
CA LYS A 167 -6.78 -3.77 -3.14
C LYS A 167 -5.78 -3.90 -2.01
N ILE A 168 -5.43 -2.81 -1.34
CA ILE A 168 -4.37 -2.79 -0.32
C ILE A 168 -4.94 -2.43 1.06
N LEU A 169 -4.35 -3.00 2.11
CA LEU A 169 -4.53 -2.55 3.49
C LEU A 169 -3.27 -2.78 4.32
N PRO A 170 -2.69 -1.74 4.94
CA PRO A 170 -1.60 -1.87 5.90
C PRO A 170 -2.05 -2.34 7.30
N PHE A 171 -1.07 -2.82 8.08
CA PHE A 171 -1.23 -3.23 9.47
C PHE A 171 -0.16 -2.59 10.36
N THR A 172 -0.57 -2.28 11.59
CA THR A 172 0.33 -1.89 12.69
C THR A 172 0.18 -2.87 13.86
N PRO A 173 1.19 -3.01 14.73
CA PRO A 173 1.05 -3.79 15.96
C PRO A 173 0.06 -3.13 16.90
N ASN A 174 -0.54 -3.91 17.80
CA ASN A 174 -1.34 -3.37 18.88
C ASN A 174 -0.50 -2.39 19.74
N ASN A 175 -1.05 -1.21 20.03
CA ASN A 175 -0.40 -0.13 20.78
C ASN A 175 0.87 0.47 20.16
N ARG A 176 1.11 0.26 18.86
CA ARG A 176 2.17 0.96 18.12
C ARG A 176 1.64 1.47 16.79
N ASP A 177 2.20 2.59 16.37
CA ASP A 177 1.79 3.24 15.12
C ASP A 177 2.70 2.87 13.94
N ASN A 178 3.89 2.31 14.17
CA ASN A 178 4.75 1.87 13.07
C ASN A 178 4.13 0.70 12.31
N MET A 179 4.23 0.70 10.99
CA MET A 179 3.73 -0.43 10.19
C MET A 179 4.60 -1.65 10.38
N VAL A 180 3.96 -2.82 10.28
CA VAL A 180 4.65 -4.12 10.28
C VAL A 180 4.31 -4.96 9.07
N SER A 181 3.22 -4.65 8.38
CA SER A 181 2.84 -5.41 7.20
C SER A 181 1.85 -4.62 6.34
N TRP A 182 1.65 -5.08 5.11
CA TRP A 182 0.48 -4.78 4.31
C TRP A 182 0.01 -6.02 3.57
N MET A 183 -1.28 -6.08 3.30
CA MET A 183 -1.93 -7.14 2.53
C MET A 183 -2.47 -6.56 1.22
N ALA A 184 -2.37 -7.34 0.14
CA ALA A 184 -3.01 -7.06 -1.14
C ALA A 184 -3.94 -8.17 -1.60
N GLY A 185 -5.10 -7.79 -2.15
CA GLY A 185 -5.98 -8.67 -2.91
C GLY A 185 -5.93 -8.30 -4.39
N ARG A 186 -5.54 -9.25 -5.24
CA ARG A 186 -5.34 -9.04 -6.67
C ARG A 186 -6.65 -9.21 -7.44
N SER A 187 -6.92 -8.30 -8.39
CA SER A 187 -8.16 -8.29 -9.18
C SER A 187 -7.97 -8.71 -10.64
N ASP A 188 -6.74 -8.91 -11.11
CA ASP A 188 -6.49 -9.09 -12.54
C ASP A 188 -6.28 -10.55 -12.93
N ALA A 189 -6.97 -10.95 -14.01
CA ALA A 189 -6.76 -12.18 -14.79
C ALA A 189 -6.44 -13.44 -13.93
N ASP A 190 -5.34 -14.12 -14.23
CA ASP A 190 -4.90 -15.36 -13.56
C ASP A 190 -4.53 -15.17 -12.08
N ASN A 191 -4.48 -13.91 -11.62
CA ASN A 191 -4.18 -13.57 -10.25
C ASN A 191 -5.43 -13.18 -9.45
N TYR A 192 -6.59 -13.08 -10.09
CA TYR A 192 -7.84 -12.77 -9.40
C TYR A 192 -8.02 -13.66 -8.17
N GLY A 193 -8.25 -13.01 -7.02
CA GLY A 193 -8.51 -13.71 -5.76
C GLY A 193 -7.28 -14.19 -5.01
N LYS A 194 -6.06 -14.01 -5.55
CA LYS A 194 -4.83 -14.26 -4.81
C LYS A 194 -4.58 -13.13 -3.82
N LEU A 195 -4.37 -13.50 -2.57
CA LEU A 195 -3.93 -12.61 -1.51
C LEU A 195 -2.41 -12.66 -1.39
N LEU A 196 -1.80 -11.50 -1.17
CA LEU A 196 -0.39 -11.35 -0.83
C LEU A 196 -0.28 -10.65 0.50
N LEU A 197 0.72 -11.04 1.28
CA LEU A 197 1.08 -10.36 2.52
C LEU A 197 2.58 -10.08 2.45
N TYR A 198 2.94 -8.82 2.66
CA TYR A 198 4.33 -8.41 2.81
C TYR A 198 4.55 -7.98 4.25
N GLU A 199 5.51 -8.61 4.91
CA GLU A 199 5.92 -8.28 6.27
C GLU A 199 7.20 -7.44 6.21
N PHE A 200 7.22 -6.35 6.97
CA PHE A 200 8.38 -5.49 7.09
C PHE A 200 9.39 -6.05 8.11
N PRO A 201 10.70 -5.89 7.89
CA PRO A 201 11.70 -6.33 8.85
C PRO A 201 11.53 -5.67 10.22
N LYS A 202 11.57 -6.46 11.30
CA LYS A 202 11.40 -5.97 12.68
C LYS A 202 12.48 -4.97 13.12
N GLN A 203 13.61 -4.92 12.41
CA GLN A 203 14.74 -4.02 12.70
C GLN A 203 14.58 -2.63 12.07
N GLN A 204 13.68 -2.47 11.10
CA GLN A 204 13.49 -1.20 10.40
C GLN A 204 12.23 -0.49 10.92
N LEU A 205 12.36 0.80 11.21
CA LEU A 205 11.21 1.63 11.52
C LEU A 205 10.50 2.00 10.22
N VAL A 206 9.29 1.49 10.05
CA VAL A 206 8.41 1.84 8.93
C VAL A 206 7.28 2.71 9.47
N TYR A 207 7.20 3.97 9.02
CA TYR A 207 6.20 4.92 9.53
C TYR A 207 4.77 4.47 9.22
N GLY A 208 3.88 4.54 10.22
CA GLY A 208 2.45 4.35 10.04
C GLY A 208 1.73 5.50 9.35
N PRO A 209 0.53 5.26 8.80
CA PRO A 209 -0.39 6.30 8.38
C PRO A 209 -0.54 7.42 9.42
N SER A 210 -0.89 7.10 10.66
CA SER A 210 -1.05 8.11 11.74
C SER A 210 0.24 8.89 12.05
N GLN A 211 1.42 8.30 11.84
CA GLN A 211 2.69 9.00 12.01
C GLN A 211 2.98 9.94 10.84
N ILE A 212 2.63 9.55 9.62
CA ILE A 212 2.72 10.42 8.44
C ILE A 212 1.75 11.58 8.56
N GLU A 213 0.52 11.33 9.00
CA GLU A 213 -0.48 12.34 9.32
C GLU A 213 0.04 13.39 10.30
N ALA A 214 0.66 12.95 11.40
CA ALA A 214 1.26 13.85 12.37
C ALA A 214 2.41 14.68 11.77
N ARG A 215 3.22 14.10 10.87
CA ARG A 215 4.30 14.81 10.17
C ARG A 215 3.76 15.85 9.19
N ILE A 216 2.69 15.51 8.47
CA ILE A 216 1.98 16.45 7.60
C ILE A 216 1.49 17.65 8.41
N ASP A 217 0.81 17.41 9.53
CA ASP A 217 0.29 18.47 10.41
C ASP A 217 1.42 19.32 11.05
N GLN A 218 2.60 18.73 11.27
CA GLN A 218 3.79 19.39 11.82
C GLN A 218 4.60 20.18 10.79
N THR A 219 4.35 19.99 9.49
CA THR A 219 5.08 20.68 8.42
C THR A 219 4.52 22.10 8.28
N PRO A 220 5.28 23.16 8.63
CA PRO A 220 4.76 24.52 8.71
C PRO A 220 4.11 25.01 7.41
N GLU A 221 4.77 24.78 6.27
CA GLU A 221 4.32 25.21 4.95
C GLU A 221 2.98 24.58 4.58
N ILE A 222 2.77 23.31 4.97
CA ILE A 222 1.52 22.59 4.73
C ILE A 222 0.43 23.07 5.67
N SER A 223 0.73 23.19 6.96
CA SER A 223 -0.21 23.63 7.99
C SER A 223 -0.73 25.05 7.73
N GLU A 224 0.16 25.96 7.32
CA GLU A 224 -0.19 27.32 6.93
C GLU A 224 -1.13 27.34 5.72
N LEU A 225 -0.83 26.56 4.67
CA LEU A 225 -1.65 26.54 3.47
C LEU A 225 -3.00 25.86 3.69
N ILE A 226 -3.07 24.74 4.43
CA ILE A 226 -4.35 24.11 4.81
C ILE A 226 -5.20 25.10 5.60
N THR A 227 -4.59 25.82 6.55
CA THR A 227 -5.30 26.84 7.33
C THR A 227 -5.80 27.97 6.44
N LEU A 228 -5.02 28.43 5.46
CA LEU A 228 -5.43 29.48 4.51
C LEU A 228 -6.57 29.02 3.59
N LEU A 229 -6.50 27.79 3.07
CA LEU A 229 -7.53 27.21 2.21
C LEU A 229 -8.85 26.99 2.96
N GLY A 230 -8.78 26.73 4.27
CA GLY A 230 -9.95 26.58 5.14
C GLY A 230 -10.59 27.89 5.62
N GLN A 231 -10.21 29.04 5.04
CA GLN A 231 -10.77 30.35 5.43
C GLN A 231 -11.91 30.81 4.52
N ARG A 232 -12.85 31.56 5.11
CA ARG A 232 -13.85 32.40 4.40
C ARG A 232 -14.73 31.65 3.40
N GLY A 233 -15.56 30.74 3.89
CA GLY A 233 -16.62 30.14 3.06
C GLY A 233 -16.19 28.89 2.28
N SER A 234 -15.01 28.34 2.57
CA SER A 234 -14.52 27.07 2.01
C SER A 234 -14.10 26.09 3.10
N ARG A 235 -14.32 24.81 2.83
CA ARG A 235 -13.97 23.67 3.67
C ARG A 235 -12.89 22.85 2.98
N VAL A 236 -11.80 22.59 3.71
CA VAL A 236 -10.75 21.68 3.25
C VAL A 236 -11.13 20.25 3.62
N ILE A 237 -11.00 19.34 2.66
CA ILE A 237 -11.23 17.91 2.83
C ILE A 237 -9.91 17.21 2.55
N ARG A 238 -9.31 16.66 3.60
CA ARG A 238 -8.19 15.73 3.50
C ARG A 238 -8.75 14.36 3.12
N GLY A 239 -8.35 13.85 1.96
CA GLY A 239 -8.79 12.55 1.44
C GLY A 239 -8.08 11.38 2.10
N ASP A 240 -8.32 10.18 1.59
CA ASP A 240 -7.65 8.98 2.10
C ASP A 240 -6.14 9.03 1.83
N LEU A 241 -5.35 8.69 2.84
CA LEU A 241 -3.90 8.52 2.72
C LEU A 241 -3.61 7.21 2.00
N LEU A 242 -2.95 7.25 0.86
CA LEU A 242 -2.53 6.06 0.12
C LEU A 242 -1.13 5.66 0.54
N VAL A 243 -0.92 4.41 0.92
CA VAL A 243 0.39 3.82 1.26
C VAL A 243 0.83 2.94 0.08
N LEU A 244 1.72 3.47 -0.75
CA LEU A 244 2.12 2.84 -2.01
C LEU A 244 3.52 2.21 -1.88
N PRO A 245 3.63 0.87 -1.81
CA PRO A 245 4.92 0.19 -1.80
C PRO A 245 5.60 0.21 -3.17
N ILE A 246 6.74 0.88 -3.28
CA ILE A 246 7.52 0.96 -4.52
C ILE A 246 8.88 0.32 -4.26
N GLU A 247 9.13 -0.82 -4.89
CA GLU A 247 10.35 -1.63 -4.68
C GLU A 247 10.58 -1.91 -3.18
N GLU A 248 11.65 -1.39 -2.60
CA GLU A 248 12.01 -1.56 -1.18
C GLU A 248 11.59 -0.36 -0.30
N SER A 249 10.78 0.56 -0.84
CA SER A 249 10.39 1.81 -0.18
C SER A 249 8.88 2.03 -0.18
N LEU A 250 8.43 2.99 0.63
CA LEU A 250 7.02 3.38 0.72
C LEU A 250 6.86 4.85 0.36
N LEU A 251 5.90 5.10 -0.53
CA LEU A 251 5.45 6.43 -0.90
C LEU A 251 4.07 6.65 -0.30
N TYR A 252 3.89 7.75 0.41
CA TYR A 252 2.58 8.13 0.95
C TYR A 252 2.02 9.27 0.13
N VAL A 253 0.76 9.17 -0.29
CA VAL A 253 0.10 10.17 -1.14
C VAL A 253 -1.26 10.51 -0.56
N GLU A 254 -1.52 11.78 -0.33
CA GLU A 254 -2.80 12.25 0.20
C GLU A 254 -3.35 13.41 -0.66
N PRO A 255 -4.53 13.25 -1.27
CA PRO A 255 -5.18 14.33 -1.99
C PRO A 255 -5.88 15.30 -1.02
N VAL A 256 -5.75 16.60 -1.28
CA VAL A 256 -6.43 17.67 -0.55
C VAL A 256 -7.43 18.35 -1.47
N TYR A 257 -8.71 18.25 -1.09
CA TYR A 257 -9.82 18.86 -1.81
C TYR A 257 -10.31 20.12 -1.14
N LEU A 258 -10.91 21.00 -1.92
CA LEU A 258 -11.57 22.21 -1.46
C LEU A 258 -13.03 22.19 -1.91
N GLN A 259 -13.93 22.48 -0.98
CA GLN A 259 -15.37 22.57 -1.22
C GLN A 259 -15.88 23.92 -0.73
N ALA A 260 -16.83 24.53 -1.45
CA ALA A 260 -17.52 25.72 -0.96
C ALA A 260 -18.53 25.36 0.14
N GLU A 261 -18.79 26.26 1.10
CA GLU A 261 -19.85 26.07 2.10
C GLU A 261 -21.25 25.96 1.48
N GLN A 262 -21.46 26.56 0.31
CA GLN A 262 -22.68 26.49 -0.47
C GLN A 262 -22.37 25.96 -1.88
N GLY A 263 -22.49 24.64 -2.07
CA GLY A 263 -22.23 23.95 -3.35
C GLY A 263 -21.45 22.65 -3.14
N GLU A 264 -21.85 21.57 -3.83
CA GLU A 264 -21.64 20.21 -3.30
C GLU A 264 -20.48 19.39 -3.88
N LEU A 265 -19.65 19.92 -4.79
CA LEU A 265 -18.58 19.14 -5.41
C LEU A 265 -17.19 19.57 -4.94
N PRO A 266 -16.46 18.73 -4.18
CA PRO A 266 -15.07 18.96 -3.83
C PRO A 266 -14.17 18.97 -5.08
N GLU A 267 -13.26 19.94 -5.16
CA GLU A 267 -12.25 20.03 -6.21
C GLU A 267 -10.87 19.71 -5.65
N LEU A 268 -10.09 18.87 -6.34
CA LEU A 268 -8.70 18.62 -5.96
C LEU A 268 -7.91 19.92 -6.10
N LYS A 269 -7.25 20.36 -5.02
CA LYS A 269 -6.41 21.57 -5.01
C LYS A 269 -4.95 21.31 -4.78
N ARG A 270 -4.61 20.29 -3.98
CA ARG A 270 -3.23 19.95 -3.64
C ARG A 270 -3.07 18.44 -3.52
N VAL A 271 -1.82 17.99 -3.64
CA VAL A 271 -1.42 16.61 -3.37
C VAL A 271 -0.24 16.63 -2.42
N ILE A 272 -0.40 16.03 -1.26
CA ILE A 272 0.68 15.84 -0.29
C ILE A 272 1.37 14.53 -0.60
N VAL A 273 2.70 14.55 -0.62
CA VAL A 273 3.51 13.34 -0.80
C VAL A 273 4.53 13.28 0.32
N ALA A 274 4.69 12.10 0.92
CA ALA A 274 5.74 11.83 1.88
C ALA A 274 6.58 10.64 1.44
N TYR A 275 7.91 10.78 1.59
CA TYR A 275 8.89 9.75 1.30
C TYR A 275 10.06 9.85 2.27
N GLY A 276 10.35 8.77 2.99
CA GLY A 276 11.38 8.77 4.04
C GLY A 276 11.09 9.83 5.12
N ASN A 277 11.92 10.88 5.17
CA ASN A 277 11.79 11.98 6.13
C ASN A 277 11.24 13.27 5.51
N GLU A 278 11.01 13.29 4.19
CA GLU A 278 10.54 14.46 3.46
C GLU A 278 9.02 14.40 3.28
N VAL A 279 8.36 15.54 3.50
CA VAL A 279 6.93 15.73 3.28
C VAL A 279 6.77 17.02 2.49
N VAL A 280 6.11 16.95 1.34
CA VAL A 280 5.90 18.10 0.47
C VAL A 280 4.45 18.16 0.01
N MET A 281 4.03 19.35 -0.43
CA MET A 281 2.71 19.55 -1.02
C MET A 281 2.81 20.44 -2.26
N GLY A 282 2.29 19.94 -3.37
CA GLY A 282 2.23 20.62 -4.66
C GLY A 282 0.79 20.75 -5.17
N GLU A 283 0.59 21.44 -6.29
CA GLU A 283 -0.74 21.56 -6.92
C GLU A 283 -1.14 20.25 -7.62
N THR A 284 -0.14 19.50 -8.08
CA THR A 284 -0.31 18.20 -8.73
C THR A 284 0.58 17.14 -8.09
N LEU A 285 0.26 15.86 -8.34
CA LEU A 285 1.13 14.75 -7.93
C LEU A 285 2.52 14.86 -8.56
N GLU A 286 2.60 15.26 -9.83
CA GLU A 286 3.87 15.40 -10.56
C GLU A 286 4.77 16.48 -9.94
N GLU A 287 4.20 17.62 -9.55
CA GLU A 287 4.94 18.67 -8.83
C GLU A 287 5.43 18.19 -7.47
N SER A 288 4.59 17.50 -6.69
CA SER A 288 4.99 16.95 -5.39
C SER A 288 6.09 15.90 -5.52
N LEU A 289 6.00 15.03 -6.53
CA LEU A 289 7.05 14.05 -6.82
C LEU A 289 8.35 14.73 -7.26
N THR A 290 8.25 15.77 -8.08
CA THR A 290 9.41 16.56 -8.51
C THR A 290 10.03 17.32 -7.34
N ALA A 291 9.25 17.81 -6.38
CA ALA A 291 9.79 18.45 -5.18
C ALA A 291 10.58 17.47 -4.27
N ILE A 292 10.19 16.18 -4.23
CA ILE A 292 10.92 15.15 -3.48
C ILE A 292 12.12 14.58 -4.27
N PHE A 293 11.95 14.34 -5.58
CA PHE A 293 12.91 13.58 -6.39
C PHE A 293 13.63 14.39 -7.46
N GLY A 294 13.09 15.54 -7.86
CA GLY A 294 13.45 16.30 -9.06
C GLY A 294 14.80 17.00 -9.04
N ASP A 295 15.40 17.18 -7.86
CA ASP A 295 16.76 17.73 -7.71
C ASP A 295 17.82 16.66 -7.39
N ARG A 296 17.48 15.37 -7.48
CA ARG A 296 18.47 14.29 -7.51
C ARG A 296 18.75 13.91 -8.96
N THR A 297 19.38 14.83 -9.70
CA THR A 297 19.99 14.50 -10.98
C THR A 297 20.96 13.34 -10.79
N THR A 298 20.58 12.16 -11.30
CA THR A 298 21.48 11.45 -12.21
C THR A 298 21.96 12.47 -13.24
N PRO A 299 23.25 12.54 -13.60
CA PRO A 299 23.70 13.40 -14.69
C PRO A 299 23.08 12.93 -16.02
N ALA A 300 21.84 13.32 -16.27
CA ALA A 300 21.20 13.19 -17.57
C ALA A 300 21.71 14.36 -18.41
N ALA A 301 22.33 13.99 -19.53
CA ALA A 301 22.92 14.87 -20.52
C ALA A 301 22.06 16.12 -20.80
N ALA A 302 22.64 17.29 -20.58
CA ALA A 302 22.08 18.55 -21.02
C ALA A 302 22.08 18.65 -22.56
N PRO A 303 21.08 19.31 -23.16
CA PRO A 303 20.92 19.39 -24.61
C PRO A 303 21.98 20.29 -25.26
N ALA A 304 22.51 19.85 -26.40
CA ALA A 304 23.52 20.57 -27.16
C ALA A 304 22.96 21.88 -27.75
N MET A 305 23.57 23.00 -27.36
CA MET A 305 23.58 24.26 -28.12
C MET A 305 25.04 24.69 -28.38
N PRO A 306 25.31 25.39 -29.51
CA PRO A 306 26.62 25.38 -30.13
C PRO A 306 27.61 26.34 -29.47
N SER A 307 28.84 25.82 -29.41
CA SER A 307 30.14 26.45 -29.14
C SER A 307 30.25 27.97 -29.33
N SER A 308 30.78 28.64 -28.30
CA SER A 308 31.72 29.76 -28.44
C SER A 308 32.65 29.80 -27.22
N GLU A 309 33.95 29.87 -27.52
CA GLU A 309 35.10 29.69 -26.65
C GLU A 309 35.15 30.66 -25.46
N VAL A 310 35.36 30.12 -24.26
CA VAL A 310 36.17 30.79 -23.23
C VAL A 310 37.07 29.74 -22.58
N ASP A 311 38.36 29.91 -22.83
CA ASP A 311 39.49 29.20 -22.23
C ASP A 311 39.63 29.57 -20.75
N VAL A 312 39.43 28.60 -19.85
CA VAL A 312 40.04 28.58 -18.51
C VAL A 312 40.36 27.14 -18.15
N SER A 313 41.58 26.73 -18.47
CA SER A 313 42.23 25.57 -17.90
C SER A 313 42.55 25.80 -16.41
N GLU A 314 41.86 25.10 -15.51
CA GLU A 314 42.45 24.57 -14.26
C GLU A 314 41.48 23.58 -13.59
N PRO A 315 41.85 22.30 -13.41
CA PRO A 315 41.11 21.40 -12.55
C PRO A 315 41.46 21.73 -11.10
N VAL A 316 40.44 21.95 -10.25
CA VAL A 316 40.65 21.88 -8.80
C VAL A 316 40.92 20.41 -8.47
N ALA A 317 42.21 20.07 -8.44
CA ALA A 317 42.67 18.78 -7.97
C ALA A 317 42.39 18.69 -6.46
N LEU A 318 41.57 17.72 -6.07
CA LEU A 318 41.58 17.21 -4.70
C LEU A 318 43.02 16.82 -4.37
N PRO A 319 43.54 17.13 -3.17
CA PRO A 319 44.85 16.66 -2.75
C PRO A 319 44.94 15.14 -3.00
N GLY A 320 45.98 14.68 -3.71
CA GLY A 320 46.07 13.28 -4.15
C GLY A 320 46.01 12.25 -3.02
N ASP A 321 46.27 12.69 -1.78
CA ASP A 321 46.14 11.90 -0.56
C ASP A 321 44.67 11.59 -0.24
N LEU A 322 43.78 12.59 -0.28
CA LEU A 322 42.37 12.45 0.08
C LEU A 322 41.62 11.51 -0.89
N ALA A 323 41.89 11.63 -2.19
CA ALA A 323 41.29 10.74 -3.19
C ALA A 323 41.76 9.27 -3.01
N SER A 324 43.01 9.06 -2.58
CA SER A 324 43.55 7.73 -2.30
C SER A 324 42.98 7.11 -1.02
N GLN A 325 42.74 7.93 0.02
CA GLN A 325 42.13 7.50 1.28
C GLN A 325 40.66 7.12 1.10
N VAL A 326 39.90 7.87 0.29
CA VAL A 326 38.50 7.52 -0.03
C VAL A 326 38.42 6.19 -0.79
N GLN A 327 39.33 5.95 -1.73
CA GLN A 327 39.37 4.67 -2.44
C GLN A 327 39.75 3.51 -1.51
N ALA A 328 40.73 3.70 -0.63
CA ALA A 328 41.14 2.69 0.34
C ALA A 328 40.00 2.34 1.33
N ALA A 329 39.17 3.31 1.71
CA ALA A 329 38.00 3.09 2.55
C ALA A 329 36.94 2.23 1.83
N LEU A 330 36.69 2.48 0.54
CA LEU A 330 35.76 1.69 -0.26
C LEU A 330 36.25 0.23 -0.40
N ASP A 331 37.55 0.05 -0.65
CA ASP A 331 38.15 -1.29 -0.78
C ASP A 331 38.07 -2.09 0.54
N ALA A 332 38.31 -1.44 1.69
CA ALA A 332 38.18 -2.06 3.01
C ALA A 332 36.73 -2.44 3.34
N TYR A 333 35.77 -1.60 2.94
CA TYR A 333 34.34 -1.89 3.11
C TYR A 333 33.89 -3.09 2.26
N GLU A 334 34.32 -3.17 1.00
CA GLU A 334 34.00 -4.30 0.11
C GLU A 334 34.62 -5.61 0.59
N ALA A 335 35.87 -5.58 1.07
CA ALA A 335 36.54 -6.74 1.65
C ALA A 335 35.79 -7.28 2.88
N GLY A 336 35.32 -6.40 3.76
CA GLY A 336 34.49 -6.78 4.90
C GLY A 336 33.17 -7.42 4.47
N ARG A 337 32.52 -6.86 3.45
CA ARG A 337 31.29 -7.41 2.89
C ARG A 337 31.46 -8.81 2.30
N GLN A 338 32.57 -9.08 1.62
CA GLN A 338 32.87 -10.41 1.09
C GLN A 338 33.18 -11.42 2.21
N ALA A 339 33.94 -11.01 3.24
CA ALA A 339 34.24 -11.84 4.40
C ALA A 339 32.95 -12.22 5.17
N LEU A 340 32.01 -11.28 5.32
CA LEU A 340 30.72 -11.53 5.97
C LEU A 340 29.87 -12.54 5.17
N GLN A 341 29.89 -12.47 3.84
CA GLN A 341 29.19 -13.44 2.98
C GLN A 341 29.79 -14.85 3.06
N GLN A 342 31.10 -14.95 3.33
CA GLN A 342 31.81 -16.22 3.47
C GLN A 342 31.80 -16.76 4.92
N GLY A 343 31.23 -16.00 5.87
CA GLY A 343 31.21 -16.36 7.29
C GLY A 343 32.57 -16.26 7.99
N ASP A 344 33.54 -15.54 7.39
CA ASP A 344 34.87 -15.32 7.93
C ASP A 344 34.88 -14.08 8.83
N TRP A 345 34.60 -14.32 10.12
CA TRP A 345 34.50 -13.27 11.13
C TRP A 345 35.84 -12.61 11.46
N GLU A 346 36.97 -13.30 11.25
CA GLU A 346 38.29 -12.74 11.51
C GLU A 346 38.69 -11.76 10.41
N ALA A 347 38.49 -12.14 9.14
CA ALA A 347 38.69 -11.25 8.00
C ALA A 347 37.73 -10.05 8.03
N TYR A 348 36.48 -10.25 8.46
CA TYR A 348 35.53 -9.15 8.67
C TYR A 348 36.00 -8.16 9.73
N GLY A 349 36.47 -8.66 10.89
CA GLY A 349 36.97 -7.82 11.97
C GLY A 349 38.19 -7.00 11.57
N GLN A 350 39.09 -7.58 10.77
CA GLN A 350 40.25 -6.87 10.23
C GLN A 350 39.85 -5.78 9.23
N ALA A 351 38.95 -6.08 8.30
CA ALA A 351 38.45 -5.12 7.31
C ALA A 351 37.74 -3.92 7.96
N GLN A 352 36.94 -4.16 9.01
CA GLN A 352 36.29 -3.09 9.77
C GLN A 352 37.29 -2.20 10.51
N LYS A 353 38.34 -2.78 11.09
CA LYS A 353 39.38 -2.02 11.78
C LYS A 353 40.17 -1.15 10.81
N THR A 354 40.52 -1.68 9.63
CA THR A 354 41.19 -0.91 8.57
C THR A 354 40.32 0.23 8.06
N LEU A 355 39.02 0.00 7.89
CA LEU A 355 38.07 1.04 7.51
C LEU A 355 37.99 2.15 8.57
N GLU A 356 37.90 1.78 9.84
CA GLU A 356 37.85 2.74 10.97
C GLU A 356 39.14 3.59 11.05
N GLU A 357 40.31 2.98 10.84
CA GLU A 357 41.59 3.69 10.81
C GLU A 357 41.64 4.73 9.67
N ILE A 358 41.18 4.37 8.47
CA ILE A 358 41.15 5.28 7.31
C ILE A 358 40.13 6.41 7.50
N LEU A 359 38.95 6.12 8.04
CA LEU A 359 37.94 7.13 8.32
C LEU A 359 38.39 8.12 9.41
N ASN A 360 39.14 7.64 10.41
CA ASN A 360 39.73 8.51 11.43
C ASN A 360 40.84 9.41 10.86
N GLN A 361 41.60 8.95 9.87
CA GLN A 361 42.58 9.77 9.15
C GLN A 361 41.90 10.83 8.27
N LEU A 362 40.87 10.44 7.51
CA LEU A 362 40.05 11.36 6.70
C LEU A 362 39.42 12.47 7.55
N ASN A 363 38.99 12.17 8.77
CA ASN A 363 38.40 13.14 9.69
C ASN A 363 39.43 14.05 10.37
N GLN A 364 40.73 13.73 10.30
CA GLN A 364 41.82 14.61 10.77
C GLN A 364 42.37 15.51 9.66
N ASP A 365 42.22 15.10 8.40
CA ASP A 365 42.70 15.82 7.20
C ASP A 365 41.65 16.80 6.61
N LEU A 366 40.40 16.77 7.12
CA LEU A 366 39.32 17.74 6.88
C LEU A 366 39.30 18.84 7.94
#